data_AF-A0A1J5DF53-F1
#
_entry.id   AF-A0A1J5DF53-F1
#
_cell.length_a   1.000
_cell.length_b   1.000
_cell.length_c   1.000
_cell.angle_alpha   90.00
_cell.angle_beta   90.00
_cell.angle_gamma   90.00
#
_symmetry.space_group_name_H-M   'P 1'
#
loop_
_entity.id
_entity.type
_entity.pdbx_description
1 polymer ?
#
loop_
_entity_poly.entity_id
_entity_poly.type
_entity_poly.pdbx_seq_one_letter_code
_entity_poly.pdbx_strand_id
1 'polypeptide(L)'
;MGIDDPLEALTSALANDDSLLATEAYRRVVAAGALKKLGADEAIQTSHHLERTGNLIDAARLCRHAASIDRENVETPSWLMRGALLLRDRCDRPDAAKSMLVYLVKHHPGHELALEAEALLNPPPPEPIDTSRTRARARCEATTAGAVPDNEQNTAVAPRRASLVEPPSAWRYYWVALLVLTALLFLSWLLRDRYRAVDEIVPAVHTPPVQTPVADGHGIDLTRYGYDFHMTPTFDYEITGFIVSKREYGTFGLSRSDRVIPYDICMIWGWNAFSLVYQAEDLKFSQRGRFCFIQYQKTHIKDDELSNNHLIPASDDVSDVLDGLMAGDQIRMRGKLVNVHAKLSEDSFTLLDAEEFSMKSSTNREDTGGGACEVIYLEEVEVLREGNSAYRWIYRITSWLLGLLILAGMGVVFGPRLRARFAR
;
A
#
# COMPACT_ATOMS: atom_id res chain seq x y z
N MET A 1 26.57 13.60 26.26
CA MET A 1 25.64 14.72 26.44
C MET A 1 24.39 14.34 25.68
N GLY A 2 23.35 13.88 26.39
CA GLY A 2 22.12 13.40 25.79
C GLY A 2 21.26 14.59 25.40
N ILE A 3 20.90 14.68 24.12
CA ILE A 3 19.74 15.47 23.71
C ILE A 3 18.57 14.50 23.80
N ASP A 4 17.83 14.55 24.91
CA ASP A 4 16.71 13.64 25.18
C ASP A 4 15.43 14.06 24.40
N ASP A 5 15.43 15.22 23.72
CA ASP A 5 14.37 15.62 22.81
C ASP A 5 14.74 15.34 21.33
N PRO A 6 14.05 14.39 20.66
CA PRO A 6 14.24 14.10 19.24
C PRO A 6 14.06 15.32 18.32
N LEU A 7 13.22 16.29 18.70
CA LEU A 7 13.00 17.49 17.89
C LEU A 7 14.20 18.44 17.95
N GLU A 8 14.72 18.73 19.14
CA GLU A 8 15.93 19.54 19.30
C GLU A 8 17.14 18.89 18.62
N ALA A 9 17.25 17.55 18.70
CA ALA A 9 18.29 16.80 18.01
C ALA A 9 18.18 16.94 16.49
N LEU A 10 16.97 16.90 15.94
CA LEU A 10 16.73 17.07 14.50
C LEU A 10 17.07 18.49 14.06
N THR A 11 16.59 19.51 14.77
CA THR A 11 16.85 20.92 14.45
C THR A 11 18.35 21.23 14.54
N SER A 12 19.03 20.73 15.57
CA SER A 12 20.48 20.89 15.72
C SER A 12 21.26 20.18 14.61
N ALA A 13 20.83 18.98 14.20
CA ALA A 13 21.48 18.24 13.12
C ALA A 13 21.36 18.96 11.77
N LEU A 14 20.17 19.48 11.47
CA LEU A 14 19.90 20.23 10.25
C LEU A 14 20.70 21.55 10.23
N ALA A 15 20.77 22.25 11.36
CA ALA A 15 21.56 23.48 11.48
C ALA A 15 23.07 23.26 11.26
N ASN A 16 23.56 22.07 11.59
CA ASN A 16 24.97 21.68 11.41
C ASN A 16 25.25 20.95 10.07
N ASP A 17 24.24 20.79 9.20
CA ASP A 17 24.27 19.97 7.96
C ASP A 17 24.82 18.54 8.18
N ASP A 18 24.60 17.97 9.38
CA ASP A 18 24.97 16.59 9.69
C ASP A 18 23.89 15.64 9.17
N SER A 19 24.07 15.21 7.91
CA SER A 19 23.11 14.37 7.19
C SER A 19 22.80 13.03 7.90
N LEU A 20 23.79 12.43 8.57
CA LEU A 20 23.61 11.15 9.25
C LEU A 20 22.81 11.35 10.53
N LEU A 21 23.18 12.35 11.33
CA LEU A 21 22.51 12.66 12.58
C LEU A 21 21.09 13.19 12.35
N ALA A 22 20.86 13.96 11.27
CA ALA A 22 19.54 14.44 10.88
C ALA A 22 18.61 13.28 10.49
N THR A 23 19.10 12.30 9.72
CA THR A 23 18.33 11.10 9.37
C THR A 23 17.95 10.27 10.59
N GLU A 24 18.89 10.09 11.53
CA GLU A 24 18.65 9.33 12.75
C GLU A 24 17.68 10.06 13.70
N ALA A 25 17.86 11.38 13.88
CA ALA A 25 16.95 12.20 14.67
C ALA A 25 15.55 12.21 14.06
N TYR A 26 15.43 12.32 12.73
CA TYR A 26 14.15 12.23 12.03
C TYR A 26 13.42 10.91 12.31
N ARG A 27 14.11 9.77 12.25
CA ARG A 27 13.52 8.46 12.57
C ARG A 27 12.98 8.41 14.00
N ARG A 28 13.67 9.03 14.96
CA ARG A 28 13.22 9.12 16.35
C ARG A 28 12.00 10.03 16.50
N VAL A 29 11.96 11.17 15.80
CA VAL A 29 10.79 12.05 15.74
C VAL A 29 9.56 11.30 15.21
N VAL A 30 9.74 10.50 14.15
CA VAL A 30 8.67 9.66 13.59
C VAL A 30 8.23 8.59 14.58
N ALA A 31 9.17 7.85 15.17
CA ALA A 31 8.89 6.79 16.14
C ALA A 31 8.17 7.32 17.40
N ALA A 32 8.47 8.56 17.80
CA ALA A 32 7.83 9.24 18.92
C ALA A 32 6.47 9.89 18.55
N GLY A 33 6.04 9.83 17.28
CA GLY A 33 4.83 10.51 16.82
C GLY A 33 4.88 12.04 16.94
N ALA A 34 6.09 12.60 16.97
CA ALA A 34 6.35 14.02 17.23
C ALA A 34 6.40 14.88 15.96
N LEU A 35 6.21 14.30 14.78
CA LEU A 35 6.24 15.01 13.49
C LEU A 35 5.31 16.23 13.47
N LYS A 36 4.12 16.10 14.08
CA LYS A 36 3.11 17.17 14.19
C LYS A 36 3.55 18.40 15.00
N LYS A 37 4.66 18.28 15.75
CA LYS A 37 5.22 19.36 16.58
C LYS A 37 6.26 20.20 15.84
N LEU A 38 6.69 19.80 14.64
CA LEU A 38 7.58 20.61 13.82
C LEU A 38 6.85 21.85 13.33
N GLY A 39 7.51 23.01 13.40
CA GLY A 39 7.07 24.23 12.75
C GLY A 39 7.20 24.14 11.22
N ALA A 40 6.72 25.17 10.52
CA ALA A 40 6.73 25.19 9.06
C ALA A 40 8.16 25.18 8.49
N ASP A 41 9.04 26.02 9.04
CA ASP A 41 10.43 26.14 8.59
C ASP A 41 11.23 24.86 8.84
N GLU A 42 11.11 24.27 10.04
CA GLU A 42 11.79 23.01 10.35
C GLU A 42 11.29 21.87 9.47
N ALA A 43 9.99 21.86 9.13
CA ALA A 43 9.42 20.88 8.23
C ALA A 43 9.98 21.01 6.81
N ILE A 44 10.12 22.23 6.28
CA ILE A 44 10.72 22.45 4.95
C ILE A 44 12.21 22.11 4.93
N GLN A 45 12.98 22.50 5.96
CA GLN A 45 14.39 22.11 6.07
C GLN A 45 14.55 20.59 6.13
N THR A 46 13.71 19.92 6.91
CA THR A 46 13.68 18.46 6.98
C THR A 46 13.27 17.86 5.63
N SER A 47 12.29 18.45 4.93
CA SER A 47 11.87 18.00 3.61
C SER A 47 13.02 18.01 2.60
N HIS A 48 13.79 19.10 2.53
CA HIS A 48 14.95 19.21 1.66
C HIS A 48 16.02 18.15 1.99
N HIS A 49 16.27 17.90 3.28
CA HIS A 49 17.17 16.83 3.71
C HIS A 49 16.67 15.44 3.27
N LEU A 50 15.39 15.15 3.44
CA LEU A 50 14.79 13.87 3.03
C LEU A 50 14.77 13.70 1.51
N GLU A 51 14.57 14.77 0.76
CA GLU A 51 14.66 14.75 -0.70
C GLU A 51 16.08 14.39 -1.17
N ARG A 52 17.11 14.99 -0.55
CA ARG A 52 18.53 14.69 -0.83
C ARG A 52 18.90 13.24 -0.49
N THR A 53 18.31 12.69 0.57
CA THR A 53 18.57 11.33 1.05
C THR A 53 17.69 10.25 0.41
N GLY A 54 16.79 10.65 -0.51
CA GLY A 54 15.95 9.74 -1.29
C GLY A 54 14.64 9.31 -0.61
N ASN A 55 14.30 9.87 0.56
CA ASN A 55 13.01 9.65 1.20
C ASN A 55 11.96 10.67 0.69
N LEU A 56 11.58 10.49 -0.57
CA LEU A 56 10.78 11.46 -1.32
C LEU A 56 9.33 11.59 -0.84
N ILE A 57 8.76 10.49 -0.31
CA ILE A 57 7.38 10.48 0.21
C ILE A 57 7.30 11.31 1.49
N ASP A 58 8.23 11.13 2.41
CA ASP A 58 8.26 11.90 3.64
C ASP A 58 8.66 13.36 3.40
N ALA A 59 9.51 13.64 2.40
CA ALA A 59 9.78 15.00 1.95
C ALA A 59 8.49 15.71 1.47
N ALA A 60 7.72 15.06 0.58
CA ALA A 60 6.45 15.61 0.13
C ALA A 60 5.44 15.79 1.29
N ARG A 61 5.40 14.85 2.24
CA ARG A 61 4.57 14.96 3.45
C ARG A 61 4.92 16.20 4.27
N LEU A 62 6.20 16.52 4.41
CA LEU A 62 6.67 17.67 5.17
C LEU A 62 6.42 19.00 4.46
N CYS A 63 6.57 19.05 3.12
CA CYS A 63 6.17 20.22 2.33
C CYS A 63 4.71 20.61 2.57
N ARG A 64 3.83 19.61 2.62
CA ARG A 64 2.42 19.83 2.94
C ARG A 64 2.17 20.18 4.41
N HIS A 65 2.90 19.56 5.33
CA HIS A 65 2.80 19.87 6.76
C HIS A 65 3.11 21.35 7.01
N ALA A 66 4.18 21.87 6.41
CA ALA A 66 4.53 23.29 6.47
C ALA A 66 3.40 24.20 5.93
N ALA A 67 2.88 23.88 4.73
CA ALA A 67 1.76 24.61 4.13
C ALA A 67 0.49 24.61 4.99
N SER A 68 0.30 23.58 5.82
CA SER A 68 -0.87 23.47 6.69
C SER A 68 -0.76 24.28 7.98
N ILE A 69 0.46 24.48 8.46
CA ILE A 69 0.77 25.28 9.65
C ILE A 69 0.62 26.76 9.31
N ASP A 70 1.20 27.20 8.19
CA ASP A 70 1.25 28.60 7.83
C ASP A 70 0.60 28.86 6.45
N ARG A 71 -0.73 28.80 6.43
CA ARG A 71 -1.52 28.83 5.18
C ARG A 71 -1.44 30.16 4.44
N GLU A 72 -1.16 31.25 5.16
CA GLU A 72 -1.08 32.60 4.59
C GLU A 72 0.36 33.00 4.22
N ASN A 73 1.34 32.11 4.47
CA ASN A 73 2.72 32.35 4.09
C ASN A 73 2.86 32.54 2.56
N VAL A 74 3.72 33.48 2.17
CA VAL A 74 4.07 33.72 0.77
C VAL A 74 4.70 32.49 0.10
N GLU A 75 5.36 31.62 0.87
CA GLU A 75 6.02 30.41 0.36
C GLU A 75 5.10 29.18 0.29
N THR A 76 3.93 29.22 0.92
CA THR A 76 3.00 28.08 0.97
C THR A 76 2.63 27.52 -0.42
N PRO A 77 2.35 28.37 -1.43
CA PRO A 77 2.19 27.91 -2.81
C PRO A 77 3.36 27.07 -3.34
N SER A 78 4.58 27.50 -3.05
CA SER A 78 5.82 26.82 -3.48
C SER A 78 6.01 25.49 -2.76
N TRP A 79 5.70 25.42 -1.47
CA TRP A 79 5.74 24.17 -0.71
C TRP A 79 4.72 23.16 -1.24
N LEU A 80 3.49 23.60 -1.52
CA LEU A 80 2.43 22.76 -2.10
C LEU A 80 2.81 22.25 -3.50
N MET A 81 3.31 23.12 -4.37
CA MET A 81 3.76 22.71 -5.71
C MET A 81 4.90 21.69 -5.62
N ARG A 82 5.92 21.96 -4.80
CA ARG A 82 7.06 21.05 -4.65
C ARG A 82 6.65 19.67 -4.16
N GLY A 83 5.80 19.60 -3.14
CA GLY A 83 5.29 18.33 -2.64
C GLY A 83 4.46 17.57 -3.67
N ALA A 84 3.63 18.27 -4.44
CA ALA A 84 2.85 17.68 -5.52
C ALA A 84 3.75 17.08 -6.62
N LEU A 85 4.77 17.80 -7.06
CA LEU A 85 5.72 17.32 -8.08
C LEU A 85 6.54 16.14 -7.59
N LEU A 86 6.98 16.13 -6.33
CA LEU A 86 7.65 14.98 -5.73
C LEU A 86 6.77 13.73 -5.78
N LEU A 87 5.49 13.85 -5.44
CA LEU A 87 4.54 12.74 -5.46
C LEU A 87 4.23 12.26 -6.88
N ARG A 88 3.95 13.19 -7.79
CA ARG A 88 3.57 12.89 -9.17
C ARG A 88 4.74 12.30 -9.96
N ASP A 89 5.86 13.01 -10.00
CA ASP A 89 6.93 12.75 -10.98
C ASP A 89 7.97 11.76 -10.46
N ARG A 90 8.19 11.73 -9.14
CA ARG A 90 9.26 10.93 -8.55
C ARG A 90 8.79 9.76 -7.69
N CYS A 91 7.52 9.77 -7.26
CA CYS A 91 6.95 8.68 -6.45
C CYS A 91 5.87 7.87 -7.18
N ASP A 92 5.46 8.26 -8.39
CA ASP A 92 4.34 7.64 -9.13
C ASP A 92 3.06 7.59 -8.27
N ARG A 93 2.68 8.77 -7.73
CA ARG A 93 1.49 8.98 -6.88
C ARG A 93 0.68 10.20 -7.35
N PRO A 94 0.10 10.15 -8.57
CA PRO A 94 -0.63 11.28 -9.14
C PRO A 94 -1.87 11.68 -8.33
N ASP A 95 -2.56 10.74 -7.69
CA ASP A 95 -3.76 11.05 -6.89
C ASP A 95 -3.42 11.85 -5.62
N ALA A 96 -2.31 11.51 -4.95
CA ALA A 96 -1.86 12.25 -3.78
C ALA A 96 -1.33 13.64 -4.15
N ALA A 97 -0.68 13.77 -5.32
CA ALA A 97 -0.28 15.06 -5.88
C ALA A 97 -1.50 15.93 -6.22
N LYS A 98 -2.55 15.33 -6.80
CA LYS A 98 -3.80 16.01 -7.18
C LYS A 98 -4.41 16.74 -6.00
N SER A 99 -4.44 16.15 -4.81
CA SER A 99 -4.98 16.84 -3.62
C SER A 99 -4.24 18.13 -3.27
N MET A 100 -2.91 18.14 -3.39
CA MET A 100 -2.10 19.34 -3.12
C MET A 100 -2.30 20.41 -4.20
N LEU A 101 -2.42 20.00 -5.46
CA LEU A 101 -2.67 20.91 -6.60
C LEU A 101 -4.07 21.52 -6.52
N VAL A 102 -5.11 20.73 -6.19
CA VAL A 102 -6.48 21.23 -6.01
C VAL A 102 -6.54 22.24 -4.88
N TYR A 103 -5.87 21.97 -3.75
CA TYR A 103 -5.80 22.92 -2.65
C TYR A 103 -5.13 24.22 -3.09
N LEU A 104 -4.00 24.13 -3.81
CA LEU A 104 -3.28 25.28 -4.32
C LEU A 104 -4.15 26.17 -5.22
N VAL A 105 -4.89 25.56 -6.15
CA VAL A 105 -5.82 26.27 -7.04
C VAL A 105 -6.96 26.93 -6.25
N LYS A 106 -7.56 26.21 -5.30
CA LYS A 106 -8.71 26.68 -4.53
C LYS A 106 -8.35 27.85 -3.60
N HIS A 107 -7.21 27.78 -2.93
CA HIS A 107 -6.84 28.71 -1.87
C HIS A 107 -5.88 29.82 -2.31
N HIS A 108 -5.20 29.67 -3.47
CA HIS A 108 -4.31 30.68 -4.02
C HIS A 108 -4.59 30.96 -5.51
N PRO A 109 -5.84 31.26 -5.91
CA PRO A 109 -6.27 31.32 -7.32
C PRO A 109 -5.57 32.40 -8.16
N GLY A 110 -4.96 33.42 -7.53
CA GLY A 110 -4.21 34.47 -8.20
C GLY A 110 -2.69 34.25 -8.28
N HIS A 111 -2.18 33.13 -7.76
CA HIS A 111 -0.76 32.83 -7.71
C HIS A 111 -0.30 32.12 -9.00
N GLU A 112 0.91 32.42 -9.50
CA GLU A 112 1.45 31.81 -10.73
C GLU A 112 1.44 30.27 -10.68
N LEU A 113 1.87 29.71 -9.55
CA LEU A 113 1.85 28.26 -9.31
C LEU A 113 0.43 27.64 -9.27
N ALA A 114 -0.63 28.42 -8.99
CA ALA A 114 -1.99 27.89 -9.08
C ALA A 114 -2.43 27.71 -10.54
N LEU A 115 -2.02 28.61 -11.44
CA LEU A 115 -2.26 28.46 -12.89
C LEU A 115 -1.50 27.24 -13.45
N GLU A 116 -0.26 27.05 -13.00
CA GLU A 116 0.50 25.84 -13.34
C GLU A 116 -0.18 24.59 -12.79
N ALA A 117 -0.63 24.61 -11.53
CA ALA A 117 -1.35 23.48 -10.93
C ALA A 117 -2.64 23.12 -11.70
N GLU A 118 -3.37 24.11 -12.20
CA GLU A 118 -4.57 23.88 -13.03
C GLU A 118 -4.24 23.19 -14.36
N ALA A 119 -3.14 23.57 -15.01
CA ALA A 119 -2.66 22.89 -16.22
C ALA A 119 -2.23 21.44 -15.95
N LEU A 120 -1.68 21.17 -14.76
CA LEU A 120 -1.29 19.82 -14.35
C LEU A 120 -2.49 18.93 -13.99
N LEU A 121 -3.59 19.52 -13.53
CA LEU A 121 -4.84 18.83 -13.24
C LEU A 121 -5.64 18.48 -14.49
N ASN A 122 -5.54 19.33 -15.53
CA ASN A 122 -6.24 19.19 -16.81
C ASN A 122 -5.23 19.11 -17.96
N PRO A 123 -4.48 18.00 -18.09
CA PRO A 123 -3.51 17.87 -19.16
C PRO A 123 -4.23 17.95 -20.53
N PRO A 124 -3.66 18.66 -21.52
CA PRO A 124 -4.23 18.70 -22.87
C PRO A 124 -4.31 17.29 -23.46
N PRO A 125 -5.24 17.02 -24.40
CA PRO A 125 -5.35 15.72 -25.04
C PRO A 125 -4.00 15.33 -25.67
N PRO A 126 -3.58 14.06 -25.57
CA PRO A 126 -2.28 13.63 -26.04
C PRO A 126 -2.15 13.89 -27.55
N GLU A 127 -1.08 14.58 -27.94
CA GLU A 127 -0.71 14.67 -29.36
C GLU A 127 -0.43 13.27 -29.93
N PRO A 128 -0.69 13.04 -31.24
CA PRO A 128 -0.42 11.75 -31.87
C PRO A 128 1.04 11.34 -31.67
N ILE A 129 1.26 10.16 -31.09
CA ILE A 129 2.58 9.64 -30.81
C ILE A 129 3.29 9.29 -32.13
N ASP A 130 4.32 10.05 -32.48
CA ASP A 130 5.33 9.64 -33.46
C ASP A 130 6.18 8.52 -32.84
N THR A 131 6.08 7.32 -33.40
CA THR A 131 6.76 6.11 -32.93
C THR A 131 8.24 6.04 -33.34
N SER A 132 8.83 7.14 -33.83
CA SER A 132 10.22 7.16 -34.34
C SER A 132 11.32 7.33 -33.28
N ARG A 133 11.02 7.52 -31.99
CA ARG A 133 12.07 7.72 -30.96
C ARG A 133 11.81 7.02 -29.64
N THR A 134 12.15 5.74 -29.56
CA THR A 134 12.45 5.09 -28.27
C THR A 134 13.40 3.90 -28.46
N ARG A 135 14.67 4.21 -28.74
CA ARG A 135 15.81 3.32 -28.47
C ARG A 135 16.96 4.17 -27.98
N ALA A 136 17.19 4.16 -26.67
CA ALA A 136 18.52 4.24 -26.05
C ALA A 136 18.38 4.52 -24.55
N ARG A 137 18.50 3.48 -23.73
CA ARG A 137 19.49 3.41 -22.63
C ARG A 137 19.24 2.14 -21.82
N ALA A 138 19.87 1.07 -22.30
CA ALA A 138 20.27 -0.05 -21.47
C ALA A 138 21.77 -0.25 -21.69
N ARG A 139 22.49 -0.41 -20.56
CA ARG A 139 23.84 -0.96 -20.41
C ARG A 139 25.04 -0.03 -20.67
N CYS A 140 25.85 0.16 -19.64
CA CYS A 140 27.32 0.19 -19.56
C CYS A 140 27.67 0.33 -18.06
N GLU A 141 28.68 -0.28 -17.44
CA GLU A 141 29.53 -1.43 -17.73
C GLU A 141 30.32 -1.68 -16.42
N ALA A 142 30.72 -2.93 -16.20
CA ALA A 142 31.64 -3.32 -15.14
C ALA A 142 33.10 -3.08 -15.57
N THR A 143 34.01 -3.20 -14.60
CA THR A 143 35.49 -3.31 -14.66
C THR A 143 36.35 -2.05 -14.71
N THR A 144 37.18 -1.88 -13.68
CA THR A 144 38.65 -1.84 -13.85
C THR A 144 39.35 -2.20 -12.53
N ALA A 145 40.20 -3.22 -12.62
CA ALA A 145 41.26 -3.51 -11.66
C ALA A 145 42.49 -2.66 -12.00
N GLY A 146 43.25 -2.24 -10.98
CA GLY A 146 44.49 -1.48 -11.17
C GLY A 146 45.34 -1.43 -9.91
N ALA A 147 46.43 -2.18 -9.96
CA ALA A 147 47.69 -2.23 -9.20
C ALA A 147 47.95 -1.36 -7.94
N VAL A 148 48.61 -2.04 -7.01
CA VAL A 148 49.33 -1.63 -5.79
C VAL A 148 50.59 -0.78 -6.11
N PRO A 149 51.04 0.07 -5.16
CA PRO A 149 52.43 -0.06 -4.72
C PRO A 149 52.58 -0.20 -3.20
N ASP A 150 53.63 -0.94 -2.83
CA ASP A 150 54.08 -1.24 -1.47
C ASP A 150 54.55 0.00 -0.71
N ASN A 151 54.32 -0.06 0.61
CA ASN A 151 55.30 0.09 1.69
C ASN A 151 54.84 1.11 2.76
N GLU A 152 54.52 0.64 3.97
CA GLU A 152 55.42 0.79 5.12
C GLU A 152 54.85 0.13 6.38
N GLN A 153 55.79 -0.31 7.19
CA GLN A 153 55.64 -1.10 8.40
C GLN A 153 54.83 -0.36 9.46
N ASN A 154 53.86 -1.04 10.08
CA ASN A 154 53.66 -0.83 11.50
C ASN A 154 53.20 -2.09 12.26
N THR A 155 54.09 -2.47 13.17
CA THR A 155 54.03 -3.38 14.32
C THR A 155 52.69 -4.08 14.63
N ALA A 156 52.76 -5.42 14.57
CA ALA A 156 51.72 -6.33 15.03
C ALA A 156 51.63 -6.35 16.57
N VAL A 157 50.45 -6.06 17.11
CA VAL A 157 50.02 -6.59 18.41
C VAL A 157 49.09 -7.76 18.13
N ALA A 158 49.56 -8.98 18.39
CA ALA A 158 48.77 -10.19 18.23
C ALA A 158 47.57 -10.17 19.20
N PRO A 159 46.31 -10.22 18.73
CA PRO A 159 45.21 -10.56 19.61
C PRO A 159 45.33 -12.06 19.95
N ARG A 160 45.19 -12.39 21.24
CA ARG A 160 45.07 -13.77 21.71
C ARG A 160 44.08 -14.51 20.81
N ARG A 161 44.49 -15.64 20.24
CA ARG A 161 43.56 -16.64 19.68
C ARG A 161 42.64 -17.06 20.82
N ALA A 162 41.45 -16.45 20.88
CA ALA A 162 40.32 -17.07 21.54
C ALA A 162 40.09 -18.38 20.80
N SER A 163 40.19 -19.51 21.50
CA SER A 163 39.74 -20.79 20.99
C SER A 163 38.34 -20.60 20.43
N LEU A 164 38.17 -20.76 19.12
CA LEU A 164 36.86 -20.86 18.49
C LEU A 164 36.23 -22.11 19.09
N VAL A 165 35.41 -21.92 20.12
CA VAL A 165 34.52 -22.97 20.62
C VAL A 165 33.67 -23.35 19.42
N GLU A 166 33.91 -24.53 18.84
CA GLU A 166 33.06 -25.00 17.76
C GLU A 166 31.63 -24.98 18.28
N PRO A 167 30.69 -24.32 17.55
CA PRO A 167 29.32 -24.28 18.02
C PRO A 167 28.84 -25.73 18.14
N PRO A 168 28.17 -26.09 19.25
CA PRO A 168 27.71 -27.46 19.47
C PRO A 168 26.94 -27.94 18.24
N SER A 169 27.05 -29.23 17.89
CA SER A 169 26.44 -29.84 16.68
C SER A 169 24.97 -29.45 16.46
N ALA A 170 24.24 -29.17 17.54
CA ALA A 170 22.90 -28.57 17.58
C ALA A 170 22.72 -27.29 16.73
N TRP A 171 23.75 -26.43 16.63
CA TRP A 171 23.70 -25.16 15.90
C TRP A 171 23.65 -25.39 14.38
N ARG A 172 24.26 -26.47 13.88
CA ARG A 172 24.17 -26.84 12.46
C ARG A 172 22.71 -27.18 12.10
N TYR A 173 22.03 -27.95 12.95
CA TYR A 173 20.62 -28.29 12.75
C TYR A 173 19.70 -27.07 12.86
N TYR A 174 20.00 -26.10 13.73
CA TYR A 174 19.28 -24.84 13.82
C TYR A 174 19.31 -24.06 12.49
N TRP A 175 20.51 -23.85 11.91
CA TRP A 175 20.62 -23.12 10.64
C TRP A 175 20.01 -23.86 9.46
N VAL A 176 20.14 -25.19 9.43
CA VAL A 176 19.47 -26.01 8.41
C VAL A 176 17.96 -25.88 8.53
N ALA A 177 17.40 -25.99 9.74
CA ALA A 177 15.97 -25.80 9.98
C ALA A 177 15.50 -24.37 9.59
N LEU A 178 16.28 -23.35 9.95
CA LEU A 178 15.98 -21.96 9.60
C LEU A 178 15.93 -21.79 8.07
N LEU A 179 16.92 -22.32 7.35
CA LEU A 179 16.99 -22.24 5.89
C LEU A 179 15.82 -22.97 5.23
N VAL A 180 15.51 -24.19 5.68
CA VAL A 180 14.39 -24.98 5.14
C VAL A 180 13.05 -24.29 5.40
N LEU A 181 12.80 -23.82 6.63
CA LEU A 181 11.55 -23.11 6.94
C LEU A 181 11.44 -21.79 6.17
N THR A 182 12.55 -21.06 5.99
CA THR A 182 12.53 -19.83 5.19
C THR A 182 12.22 -20.14 3.72
N ALA A 183 12.81 -21.19 3.15
CA ALA A 183 12.54 -21.62 1.78
C ALA A 183 11.09 -22.09 1.59
N LEU A 184 10.54 -22.87 2.54
CA LEU A 184 9.15 -23.29 2.54
C LEU A 184 8.19 -22.11 2.68
N LEU A 185 8.49 -21.15 3.55
CA LEU A 185 7.69 -19.94 3.74
C LEU A 185 7.67 -19.13 2.45
N PHE A 186 8.84 -18.93 1.82
CA PHE A 186 8.96 -18.21 0.56
C PHE A 186 8.21 -18.92 -0.58
N LEU A 187 8.36 -20.23 -0.72
CA LEU A 187 7.70 -20.99 -1.79
C LEU A 187 6.18 -21.00 -1.61
N SER A 188 5.69 -21.25 -0.39
CA SER A 188 4.26 -21.21 -0.10
C SER A 188 3.66 -19.80 -0.26
N TRP A 189 4.43 -18.76 0.05
CA TRP A 189 4.05 -17.36 -0.21
C TRP A 189 3.86 -17.07 -1.70
N LEU A 190 4.69 -17.62 -2.58
CA LEU A 190 4.58 -17.47 -4.04
C LEU A 190 3.41 -18.25 -4.68
N LEU A 191 2.90 -19.28 -4.00
CA LEU A 191 1.92 -20.21 -4.56
C LEU A 191 0.51 -20.01 -4.00
N ARG A 192 0.38 -19.44 -2.80
CA ARG A 192 -0.91 -19.31 -2.08
C ARG A 192 -1.95 -18.42 -2.76
N ASP A 193 -1.53 -17.46 -3.58
CA ASP A 193 -2.37 -16.48 -4.28
C ASP A 193 -2.44 -16.74 -5.80
N ARG A 194 -1.87 -17.86 -6.26
CA ARG A 194 -1.83 -18.22 -7.68
C ARG A 194 -3.20 -18.72 -8.15
N TYR A 195 -4.13 -17.80 -8.40
CA TYR A 195 -5.50 -18.12 -8.84
C TYR A 195 -5.56 -19.05 -10.06
N ARG A 196 -4.59 -18.97 -10.98
CA ARG A 196 -4.50 -19.83 -12.18
C ARG A 196 -4.34 -21.31 -11.88
N ALA A 197 -3.90 -21.67 -10.68
CA ALA A 197 -3.74 -23.06 -10.27
C ALA A 197 -5.04 -23.68 -9.73
N VAL A 198 -6.10 -22.89 -9.55
CA VAL A 198 -7.41 -23.39 -9.13
C VAL A 198 -8.12 -24.00 -10.33
N ASP A 199 -8.53 -25.25 -10.19
CA ASP A 199 -9.18 -26.08 -11.21
C ASP A 199 -10.66 -26.33 -10.92
N GLU A 200 -11.04 -26.39 -9.64
CA GLU A 200 -12.40 -26.67 -9.21
C GLU A 200 -13.18 -25.38 -8.90
N ILE A 201 -14.21 -25.12 -9.72
CA ILE A 201 -15.16 -24.01 -9.52
C ILE A 201 -16.49 -24.55 -8.96
N VAL A 202 -16.97 -23.95 -7.87
CA VAL A 202 -18.23 -24.29 -7.23
C VAL A 202 -19.39 -23.82 -8.11
N PRO A 203 -20.48 -24.61 -8.24
CA PRO A 203 -21.58 -24.27 -9.13
C PRO A 203 -22.22 -22.91 -8.89
N ALA A 204 -22.19 -22.40 -7.65
CA ALA A 204 -22.73 -21.08 -7.30
C ALA A 204 -22.00 -19.92 -7.99
N VAL A 205 -20.74 -20.08 -8.40
CA VAL A 205 -19.98 -19.07 -9.16
C VAL A 205 -20.50 -18.93 -10.60
N HIS A 206 -21.34 -19.84 -11.07
CA HIS A 206 -21.84 -19.80 -12.45
C HIS A 206 -23.01 -18.83 -12.64
N THR A 207 -23.62 -18.36 -11.55
CA THR A 207 -24.81 -17.51 -11.61
C THR A 207 -24.46 -16.04 -11.70
N PRO A 208 -25.19 -15.24 -12.51
CA PRO A 208 -25.00 -13.80 -12.55
C PRO A 208 -25.41 -13.14 -11.22
N PRO A 209 -24.92 -11.92 -10.94
CA PRO A 209 -25.33 -11.16 -9.77
C PRO A 209 -26.83 -10.88 -9.77
N VAL A 210 -27.44 -10.88 -8.58
CA VAL A 210 -28.84 -10.53 -8.37
C VAL A 210 -28.91 -9.10 -7.86
N GLN A 211 -29.70 -8.25 -8.53
CA GLN A 211 -29.97 -6.87 -8.13
C GLN A 211 -31.48 -6.69 -7.94
N THR A 212 -31.90 -6.28 -6.74
CA THR A 212 -33.32 -5.98 -6.44
C THR A 212 -33.45 -4.54 -5.96
N PRO A 213 -34.31 -3.69 -6.54
CA PRO A 213 -34.48 -2.31 -6.08
C PRO A 213 -34.82 -2.26 -4.60
N VAL A 214 -34.16 -1.39 -3.84
CA VAL A 214 -34.45 -1.22 -2.41
C VAL A 214 -35.84 -0.59 -2.25
N ALA A 215 -36.69 -1.21 -1.42
CA ALA A 215 -38.07 -0.77 -1.22
C ALA A 215 -38.18 0.55 -0.44
N ASP A 216 -37.37 0.70 0.61
CA ASP A 216 -37.32 1.89 1.47
C ASP A 216 -35.88 2.43 1.47
N GLY A 217 -35.62 3.42 0.63
CA GLY A 217 -34.31 4.03 0.38
C GLY A 217 -33.77 4.88 1.54
N HIS A 218 -33.91 4.41 2.78
CA HIS A 218 -33.30 5.04 3.93
C HIS A 218 -31.78 5.08 3.75
N GLY A 219 -31.22 6.28 3.86
CA GLY A 219 -29.78 6.47 3.86
C GLY A 219 -29.13 5.74 5.03
N ILE A 220 -27.92 5.24 4.79
CA ILE A 220 -27.06 4.67 5.83
C ILE A 220 -26.06 5.75 6.19
N ASP A 221 -26.22 6.31 7.38
CA ASP A 221 -25.29 7.30 7.94
C ASP A 221 -24.32 6.61 8.90
N LEU A 222 -23.02 6.85 8.72
CA LEU A 222 -22.01 6.37 9.65
C LEU A 222 -20.86 7.37 9.79
N THR A 223 -20.36 7.52 11.00
CA THR A 223 -19.12 8.27 11.25
C THR A 223 -18.01 7.26 11.50
N ARG A 224 -17.01 7.22 10.61
CA ARG A 224 -15.87 6.29 10.74
C ARG A 224 -14.59 6.92 10.23
N TYR A 225 -13.48 6.65 10.93
CA TYR A 225 -12.15 7.13 10.56
C TYR A 225 -12.08 8.65 10.29
N GLY A 226 -12.90 9.45 10.99
CA GLY A 226 -12.93 10.91 10.87
C GLY A 226 -13.74 11.45 9.69
N TYR A 227 -14.55 10.62 9.05
CA TYR A 227 -15.50 11.01 8.02
C TYR A 227 -16.93 10.71 8.46
N ASP A 228 -17.84 11.63 8.14
CA ASP A 228 -19.29 11.47 8.19
C ASP A 228 -19.76 11.03 6.80
N PHE A 229 -20.25 9.80 6.71
CA PHE A 229 -20.73 9.20 5.48
C PHE A 229 -22.25 9.28 5.42
N HIS A 230 -22.75 9.68 4.27
CA HIS A 230 -24.12 9.51 3.85
C HIS A 230 -24.14 8.57 2.64
N MET A 231 -24.61 7.34 2.83
CA MET A 231 -24.71 6.36 1.77
C MET A 231 -26.17 6.18 1.37
N THR A 232 -26.49 6.29 0.09
CA THR A 232 -27.83 6.07 -0.45
C THR A 232 -27.90 4.71 -1.13
N PRO A 233 -28.58 3.71 -0.54
CA PRO A 233 -28.79 2.40 -1.18
C PRO A 233 -29.62 2.53 -2.45
N THR A 234 -29.23 1.80 -3.49
CA THR A 234 -29.96 1.75 -4.77
C THR A 234 -30.55 0.37 -5.04
N PHE A 235 -29.79 -0.70 -4.78
CA PHE A 235 -30.22 -2.09 -4.94
C PHE A 235 -29.71 -2.95 -3.78
N ASP A 236 -30.54 -3.89 -3.32
CA ASP A 236 -30.04 -5.07 -2.63
C ASP A 236 -29.26 -5.93 -3.63
N TYR A 237 -28.08 -6.37 -3.24
CA TYR A 237 -27.09 -6.95 -4.13
C TYR A 237 -26.53 -8.26 -3.59
N GLU A 238 -26.53 -9.27 -4.44
CA GLU A 238 -25.86 -10.54 -4.19
C GLU A 238 -25.00 -10.91 -5.39
N ILE A 239 -23.73 -11.20 -5.14
CA ILE A 239 -22.80 -11.70 -6.15
C ILE A 239 -22.04 -12.90 -5.60
N THR A 240 -21.91 -13.94 -6.42
CA THR A 240 -21.02 -15.07 -6.16
C THR A 240 -19.99 -15.13 -7.28
N GLY A 241 -18.71 -15.21 -6.93
CA GLY A 241 -17.66 -15.19 -7.95
C GLY A 241 -16.30 -15.68 -7.49
N PHE A 242 -15.41 -15.80 -8.46
CA PHE A 242 -14.02 -16.23 -8.31
C PHE A 242 -13.09 -15.02 -8.34
N ILE A 243 -12.28 -14.85 -7.30
CA ILE A 243 -11.38 -13.70 -7.16
C ILE A 243 -10.16 -13.89 -8.07
N VAL A 244 -9.95 -12.98 -9.02
CA VAL A 244 -8.76 -12.95 -9.89
C VAL A 244 -7.71 -11.95 -9.41
N SER A 245 -8.13 -10.92 -8.67
CA SER A 245 -7.23 -9.96 -8.02
C SER A 245 -7.92 -9.34 -6.82
N LYS A 246 -7.14 -9.09 -5.76
CA LYS A 246 -7.56 -8.33 -4.58
C LYS A 246 -6.57 -7.21 -4.35
N ARG A 247 -7.07 -6.02 -4.03
CA ARG A 247 -6.25 -4.89 -3.62
C ARG A 247 -6.70 -4.41 -2.24
N GLU A 248 -5.74 -4.22 -1.36
CA GLU A 248 -5.94 -3.70 -0.01
C GLU A 248 -5.37 -2.28 0.07
N TYR A 249 -6.12 -1.39 0.71
CA TYR A 249 -5.74 -0.02 1.01
C TYR A 249 -5.76 0.28 2.52
N GLY A 250 -6.37 -0.55 3.36
CA GLY A 250 -6.54 -0.26 4.79
C GLY A 250 -5.24 -0.11 5.60
N THR A 251 -4.29 -1.06 5.46
CA THR A 251 -3.10 -1.12 6.32
C THR A 251 -2.03 -0.08 5.98
N PHE A 252 -1.79 0.19 4.69
CA PHE A 252 -0.76 1.11 4.21
C PHE A 252 -1.32 2.31 3.43
N GLY A 253 -2.64 2.48 3.42
CA GLY A 253 -3.33 3.60 2.79
C GLY A 253 -2.86 4.92 3.35
N LEU A 254 -2.68 5.88 2.45
CA LEU A 254 -2.23 7.23 2.82
C LEU A 254 -3.41 8.10 3.24
N SER A 255 -4.62 7.81 2.74
CA SER A 255 -5.85 8.52 3.10
C SER A 255 -6.69 7.72 4.11
N ARG A 256 -7.42 8.40 4.99
CA ARG A 256 -8.50 7.84 5.79
C ARG A 256 -9.62 7.27 4.92
N SER A 257 -9.86 7.81 3.73
CA SER A 257 -10.82 7.25 2.75
C SER A 257 -10.43 5.81 2.35
N ASP A 258 -9.13 5.51 2.28
CA ASP A 258 -8.63 4.15 2.02
C ASP A 258 -8.92 3.16 3.16
N ARG A 259 -9.17 3.65 4.37
CA ARG A 259 -9.58 2.79 5.51
C ARG A 259 -11.07 2.49 5.52
N VAL A 260 -11.86 3.32 4.84
CA VAL A 260 -13.32 3.19 4.77
C VAL A 260 -13.70 2.22 3.66
N ILE A 261 -13.00 2.31 2.53
CA ILE A 261 -13.10 1.37 1.41
C ILE A 261 -11.78 0.60 1.33
N PRO A 262 -11.53 -0.30 2.30
CA PRO A 262 -10.23 -0.95 2.48
C PRO A 262 -9.89 -1.97 1.41
N TYR A 263 -10.89 -2.48 0.67
CA TYR A 263 -10.68 -3.56 -0.27
C TYR A 263 -11.38 -3.31 -1.60
N ASP A 264 -10.64 -3.56 -2.68
CA ASP A 264 -11.19 -3.72 -4.02
C ASP A 264 -11.01 -5.17 -4.47
N ILE A 265 -12.10 -5.82 -4.87
CA ILE A 265 -12.08 -7.20 -5.38
C ILE A 265 -12.44 -7.21 -6.86
N CYS A 266 -11.47 -7.64 -7.68
CA CYS A 266 -11.74 -7.99 -9.06
C CYS A 266 -12.07 -9.47 -9.17
N MET A 267 -13.26 -9.77 -9.68
CA MET A 267 -13.78 -11.13 -9.75
C MET A 267 -14.50 -11.42 -11.06
N ILE A 268 -14.60 -12.70 -11.35
CA ILE A 268 -15.30 -13.25 -12.52
C ILE A 268 -16.34 -14.27 -12.06
N TRP A 269 -17.36 -14.48 -12.87
CA TRP A 269 -18.41 -15.48 -12.65
C TRP A 269 -18.82 -16.08 -13.99
N GLY A 270 -19.86 -16.92 -14.01
CA GLY A 270 -20.43 -17.43 -15.26
C GLY A 270 -19.41 -18.20 -16.10
N TRP A 271 -19.49 -18.02 -17.42
CA TRP A 271 -18.59 -18.62 -18.40
C TRP A 271 -17.14 -18.24 -18.16
N ASN A 272 -16.84 -17.01 -17.78
CA ASN A 272 -15.46 -16.62 -17.46
C ASN A 272 -14.85 -17.48 -16.35
N ALA A 273 -15.65 -17.92 -15.38
CA ALA A 273 -15.19 -18.81 -14.32
C ALA A 273 -15.23 -20.30 -14.76
N PHE A 274 -16.38 -20.83 -15.18
CA PHE A 274 -16.50 -22.28 -15.41
C PHE A 274 -15.74 -22.80 -16.63
N SER A 275 -15.43 -21.93 -17.61
CA SER A 275 -14.62 -22.31 -18.78
C SER A 275 -13.12 -22.43 -18.45
N LEU A 276 -12.70 -22.00 -17.25
CA LEU A 276 -11.30 -21.89 -16.83
C LEU A 276 -10.46 -20.97 -17.73
N VAL A 277 -11.10 -20.05 -18.48
CA VAL A 277 -10.39 -19.12 -19.39
C VAL A 277 -9.35 -18.28 -18.67
N TYR A 278 -9.56 -17.98 -17.37
CA TYR A 278 -8.62 -17.25 -16.51
C TYR A 278 -7.26 -17.94 -16.34
N GLN A 279 -7.13 -19.23 -16.68
CA GLN A 279 -5.86 -19.95 -16.64
C GLN A 279 -4.98 -19.65 -17.86
N ALA A 280 -5.54 -19.17 -18.97
CA ALA A 280 -4.82 -18.94 -20.24
C ALA A 280 -3.62 -18.00 -20.09
N GLU A 281 -2.45 -18.40 -20.59
CA GLU A 281 -1.18 -17.70 -20.37
C GLU A 281 -1.15 -16.26 -20.92
N ASP A 282 -1.92 -15.97 -21.97
CA ASP A 282 -1.99 -14.67 -22.62
C ASP A 282 -3.03 -13.72 -22.01
N LEU A 283 -3.96 -14.22 -21.18
CA LEU A 283 -4.94 -13.40 -20.44
C LEU A 283 -4.36 -13.04 -19.08
N LYS A 284 -4.42 -11.77 -18.64
CA LYS A 284 -3.92 -11.29 -17.35
C LYS A 284 -4.89 -10.32 -16.69
N PHE A 285 -5.12 -10.51 -15.40
CA PHE A 285 -5.84 -9.58 -14.54
C PHE A 285 -4.84 -8.84 -13.66
N SER A 286 -5.07 -7.55 -13.44
CA SER A 286 -4.30 -6.74 -12.49
C SER A 286 -5.15 -5.60 -11.95
N GLN A 287 -4.84 -5.13 -10.75
CA GLN A 287 -5.45 -3.90 -10.21
C GLN A 287 -4.39 -2.82 -10.05
N ARG A 288 -4.72 -1.59 -10.47
CA ARG A 288 -3.92 -0.38 -10.25
C ARG A 288 -4.84 0.77 -9.87
N GLY A 289 -4.47 1.57 -8.87
CA GLY A 289 -5.42 2.52 -8.28
C GLY A 289 -6.66 1.76 -7.81
N ARG A 290 -7.86 2.29 -8.09
CA ARG A 290 -9.17 1.67 -7.82
C ARG A 290 -9.78 0.95 -9.05
N PHE A 291 -8.95 0.47 -9.97
CA PHE A 291 -9.43 -0.12 -11.23
C PHE A 291 -8.89 -1.53 -11.43
N CYS A 292 -9.73 -2.41 -11.97
CA CYS A 292 -9.31 -3.70 -12.51
C CYS A 292 -9.02 -3.59 -14.01
N PHE A 293 -7.89 -4.14 -14.43
CA PHE A 293 -7.43 -4.18 -15.81
C PHE A 293 -7.32 -5.62 -16.28
N ILE A 294 -7.79 -5.85 -17.50
CA ILE A 294 -7.70 -7.11 -18.22
C ILE A 294 -6.81 -6.86 -19.43
N GLN A 295 -5.85 -7.76 -19.66
CA GLN A 295 -4.99 -7.74 -20.85
C GLN A 295 -4.99 -9.13 -21.48
N TYR A 296 -5.30 -9.23 -22.77
CA TYR A 296 -5.23 -10.48 -23.53
C TYR A 296 -4.82 -10.25 -24.98
N GLN A 297 -4.40 -11.33 -25.67
CA GLN A 297 -4.04 -11.28 -27.09
C GLN A 297 -5.05 -12.03 -27.96
N LYS A 298 -5.26 -13.31 -27.68
CA LYS A 298 -6.13 -14.21 -28.45
C LYS A 298 -7.28 -14.74 -27.60
N THR A 299 -7.03 -14.96 -26.32
CA THR A 299 -8.04 -15.45 -25.39
C THR A 299 -9.13 -14.41 -25.22
N HIS A 300 -10.36 -14.76 -25.57
CA HIS A 300 -11.52 -13.89 -25.38
C HIS A 300 -12.17 -14.18 -24.04
N ILE A 301 -12.56 -13.11 -23.36
CA ILE A 301 -13.31 -13.13 -22.11
C ILE A 301 -14.61 -12.36 -22.33
N LYS A 302 -15.68 -12.70 -21.61
CA LYS A 302 -16.91 -11.92 -21.64
C LYS A 302 -16.81 -10.71 -20.73
N ASP A 303 -17.04 -9.51 -21.27
CA ASP A 303 -16.91 -8.27 -20.52
C ASP A 303 -18.00 -8.09 -19.45
N ASP A 304 -19.18 -8.71 -19.64
CA ASP A 304 -20.34 -8.66 -18.73
C ASP A 304 -20.32 -9.71 -17.61
N GLU A 305 -19.28 -10.54 -17.56
CA GLU A 305 -19.07 -11.57 -16.53
C GLU A 305 -17.78 -11.32 -15.71
N LEU A 306 -17.45 -10.04 -15.51
CA LEU A 306 -16.35 -9.55 -14.69
C LEU A 306 -16.76 -8.24 -14.01
N SER A 307 -16.33 -8.03 -12.76
CA SER A 307 -16.46 -6.73 -12.12
C SER A 307 -15.35 -6.43 -11.12
N ASN A 308 -15.21 -5.14 -10.82
CA ASN A 308 -14.35 -4.63 -9.75
C ASN A 308 -15.24 -4.00 -8.68
N ASN A 309 -15.18 -4.56 -7.48
CA ASN A 309 -16.08 -4.25 -6.39
C ASN A 309 -15.33 -3.46 -5.30
N HIS A 310 -15.82 -2.26 -4.97
CA HIS A 310 -15.34 -1.43 -3.88
C HIS A 310 -16.14 -1.74 -2.61
N LEU A 311 -15.47 -2.27 -1.58
CA LEU A 311 -16.16 -2.85 -0.43
C LEU A 311 -16.07 -1.93 0.80
N ILE A 312 -17.24 -1.61 1.36
CA ILE A 312 -17.41 -0.94 2.65
C ILE A 312 -17.96 -1.98 3.64
N PRO A 313 -17.14 -2.54 4.55
CA PRO A 313 -17.61 -3.55 5.48
C PRO A 313 -18.58 -2.97 6.52
N ALA A 314 -19.74 -3.60 6.69
CA ALA A 314 -20.74 -3.19 7.68
C ALA A 314 -20.29 -3.42 9.13
N SER A 315 -19.43 -4.42 9.37
CA SER A 315 -18.92 -4.78 10.70
C SER A 315 -17.44 -5.19 10.65
N ASP A 316 -16.82 -5.29 11.82
CA ASP A 316 -15.44 -5.78 11.95
C ASP A 316 -15.33 -7.26 11.56
N ASP A 317 -16.35 -8.09 11.84
CA ASP A 317 -16.39 -9.50 11.41
C ASP A 317 -16.32 -9.63 9.88
N VAL A 318 -17.06 -8.79 9.14
CA VAL A 318 -16.98 -8.73 7.67
C VAL A 318 -15.58 -8.30 7.23
N SER A 319 -15.01 -7.29 7.89
CA SER A 319 -13.66 -6.80 7.59
C SER A 319 -12.58 -7.87 7.81
N ASP A 320 -12.69 -8.68 8.85
CA ASP A 320 -11.75 -9.76 9.18
C ASP A 320 -11.79 -10.88 8.14
N VAL A 321 -12.99 -11.23 7.66
CA VAL A 321 -13.12 -12.19 6.54
C VAL A 321 -12.50 -11.61 5.27
N LEU A 322 -12.77 -10.34 4.95
CA LEU A 322 -12.19 -9.67 3.80
C LEU A 322 -10.66 -9.64 3.85
N ASP A 323 -10.05 -9.42 5.02
CA ASP A 323 -8.59 -9.42 5.21
C ASP A 323 -7.96 -10.77 4.79
N GLY A 324 -8.61 -11.87 5.16
CA GLY A 324 -8.17 -13.23 4.85
C GLY A 324 -8.30 -13.65 3.38
N LEU A 325 -9.13 -12.97 2.58
CA LEU A 325 -9.35 -13.32 1.17
C LEU A 325 -8.09 -13.16 0.33
N MET A 326 -7.89 -14.04 -0.65
CA MET A 326 -6.85 -13.89 -1.67
C MET A 326 -7.37 -14.31 -3.05
N ALA A 327 -6.61 -13.97 -4.09
CA ALA A 327 -6.90 -14.45 -5.43
C ALA A 327 -6.93 -15.99 -5.48
N GLY A 328 -7.93 -16.53 -6.17
CA GLY A 328 -8.28 -17.95 -6.20
C GLY A 328 -9.45 -18.34 -5.29
N ASP A 329 -9.86 -17.49 -4.36
CA ASP A 329 -11.03 -17.76 -3.51
C ASP A 329 -12.33 -17.64 -4.30
N GLN A 330 -13.30 -18.44 -3.89
CA GLN A 330 -14.66 -18.43 -4.40
C GLN A 330 -15.56 -17.96 -3.28
N ILE A 331 -16.14 -16.78 -3.46
CA ILE A 331 -16.86 -16.08 -2.40
C ILE A 331 -18.28 -15.75 -2.83
N ARG A 332 -19.16 -15.63 -1.84
CA ARG A 332 -20.46 -14.99 -1.98
C ARG A 332 -20.48 -13.72 -1.13
N MET A 333 -20.92 -12.63 -1.73
CA MET A 333 -21.08 -11.33 -1.07
C MET A 333 -22.55 -10.93 -1.11
N ARG A 334 -23.07 -10.45 0.02
CA ARG A 334 -24.42 -9.88 0.14
C ARG A 334 -24.34 -8.51 0.80
N GLY A 335 -25.11 -7.57 0.29
CA GLY A 335 -25.14 -6.21 0.81
C GLY A 335 -25.98 -5.30 -0.08
N LYS A 336 -25.58 -4.03 -0.18
CA LYS A 336 -26.30 -3.02 -0.97
C LYS A 336 -25.36 -2.28 -1.90
N LEU A 337 -25.80 -2.07 -3.14
CA LEU A 337 -25.17 -1.08 -4.01
C LEU A 337 -25.50 0.31 -3.45
N VAL A 338 -24.47 1.11 -3.20
CA VAL A 338 -24.62 2.41 -2.55
C VAL A 338 -23.94 3.53 -3.34
N ASN A 339 -24.60 4.68 -3.40
CA ASN A 339 -23.92 5.93 -3.73
C ASN A 339 -23.39 6.52 -2.43
N VAL A 340 -22.08 6.75 -2.37
CA VAL A 340 -21.40 7.22 -1.17
C VAL A 340 -21.15 8.71 -1.31
N HIS A 341 -21.51 9.44 -0.27
CA HIS A 341 -21.03 10.77 -0.01
C HIS A 341 -20.34 10.80 1.33
N ALA A 342 -19.14 11.36 1.40
CA ALA A 342 -18.32 11.37 2.60
C ALA A 342 -17.78 12.76 2.83
N LYS A 343 -17.99 13.31 4.02
CA LYS A 343 -17.47 14.61 4.42
C LYS A 343 -16.59 14.46 5.65
N LEU A 344 -15.45 15.13 5.67
CA LEU A 344 -14.55 15.11 6.82
C LEU A 344 -15.29 15.70 8.03
N SER A 345 -15.31 14.95 9.13
CA SER A 345 -15.99 15.37 10.35
C SER A 345 -15.28 16.60 10.95
N GLU A 346 -16.03 17.53 11.55
CA GLU A 346 -15.51 18.82 12.02
C GLU A 346 -14.34 18.67 13.01
N ASP A 347 -14.31 17.57 13.77
CA ASP A 347 -13.26 17.26 14.75
C ASP A 347 -12.02 16.56 14.15
N SER A 348 -12.00 16.33 12.83
CA SER A 348 -11.09 15.38 12.18
C SER A 348 -10.21 16.02 11.10
N PHE A 349 -9.35 16.98 11.45
CA PHE A 349 -8.37 17.54 10.50
C PHE A 349 -7.23 16.54 10.17
N THR A 350 -7.10 16.14 8.89
CA THR A 350 -5.92 15.42 8.38
C THR A 350 -5.53 15.83 6.97
N LEU A 351 -4.21 15.92 6.75
CA LEU A 351 -3.61 16.56 5.58
C LEU A 351 -3.59 15.69 4.31
N LEU A 352 -4.01 14.43 4.36
CA LEU A 352 -4.02 13.48 3.23
C LEU A 352 -5.40 13.26 2.62
N ASP A 353 -6.41 13.89 3.21
CA ASP A 353 -7.79 13.51 3.06
C ASP A 353 -8.55 14.61 2.33
N ALA A 354 -9.36 14.21 1.33
CA ALA A 354 -10.26 15.14 0.70
C ALA A 354 -11.29 15.61 1.76
N GLU A 355 -11.55 16.92 1.82
CA GLU A 355 -12.61 17.49 2.69
C GLU A 355 -13.95 16.78 2.47
N GLU A 356 -14.18 16.36 1.23
CA GLU A 356 -15.35 15.64 0.81
C GLU A 356 -15.00 14.75 -0.39
N PHE A 357 -15.61 13.58 -0.48
CA PHE A 357 -15.57 12.76 -1.69
C PHE A 357 -16.92 12.10 -1.96
N SER A 358 -17.11 11.68 -3.20
CA SER A 358 -18.29 10.92 -3.61
C SER A 358 -17.90 9.78 -4.53
N MET A 359 -18.64 8.68 -4.40
CA MET A 359 -18.53 7.51 -5.29
C MET A 359 -19.92 7.07 -5.69
N LYS A 360 -20.11 6.82 -6.98
CA LYS A 360 -21.37 6.32 -7.51
C LYS A 360 -21.20 4.84 -7.83
N SER A 361 -22.11 3.99 -7.37
CA SER A 361 -22.10 2.59 -7.76
C SER A 361 -22.62 2.45 -9.19
N SER A 362 -21.96 1.59 -9.98
CA SER A 362 -22.59 1.04 -11.17
C SER A 362 -23.86 0.27 -10.79
N THR A 363 -24.87 0.37 -11.65
CA THR A 363 -26.16 -0.36 -11.59
C THR A 363 -26.50 -0.99 -12.94
N ASN A 364 -25.58 -0.90 -13.91
CA ASN A 364 -25.67 -1.53 -15.22
C ASN A 364 -24.61 -2.65 -15.29
N ARG A 365 -24.79 -3.67 -16.13
CA ARG A 365 -23.79 -4.73 -16.39
C ARG A 365 -23.05 -4.54 -17.71
N GLU A 366 -23.55 -3.66 -18.57
CA GLU A 366 -22.99 -3.38 -19.89
C GLU A 366 -22.09 -2.13 -19.91
N ASP A 367 -21.95 -1.44 -18.77
CA ASP A 367 -21.07 -0.29 -18.66
C ASP A 367 -19.60 -0.72 -18.57
N THR A 368 -18.72 0.08 -19.18
CA THR A 368 -17.29 -0.18 -19.21
C THR A 368 -16.50 1.08 -18.82
N GLY A 369 -15.26 0.90 -18.36
CA GLY A 369 -14.39 2.02 -17.99
C GLY A 369 -14.69 2.63 -16.60
N GLY A 370 -14.37 3.92 -16.44
CA GLY A 370 -14.24 4.61 -15.14
C GLY A 370 -15.52 4.82 -14.31
N GLY A 371 -16.61 4.16 -14.65
CA GLY A 371 -17.89 4.20 -13.91
C GLY A 371 -18.58 2.84 -13.78
N ALA A 372 -17.94 1.77 -14.25
CA ALA A 372 -18.50 0.41 -14.27
C ALA A 372 -18.32 -0.36 -12.95
N CYS A 373 -17.68 0.25 -11.94
CA CYS A 373 -17.37 -0.43 -10.69
C CYS A 373 -18.56 -0.37 -9.71
N GLU A 374 -18.78 -1.45 -8.98
CA GLU A 374 -19.80 -1.50 -7.92
C GLU A 374 -19.22 -0.94 -6.62
N VAL A 375 -20.01 -0.15 -5.90
CA VAL A 375 -19.69 0.25 -4.52
C VAL A 375 -20.68 -0.42 -3.61
N ILE A 376 -20.19 -1.31 -2.75
CA ILE A 376 -21.01 -2.23 -1.98
C ILE A 376 -20.84 -1.92 -0.50
N TYR A 377 -21.95 -1.54 0.16
CA TYR A 377 -22.06 -1.66 1.60
C TYR A 377 -22.29 -3.13 1.94
N LEU A 378 -21.23 -3.79 2.39
CA LEU A 378 -21.14 -5.24 2.48
C LEU A 378 -21.60 -5.72 3.86
N GLU A 379 -22.72 -6.44 3.87
CA GLU A 379 -23.36 -6.93 5.09
C GLU A 379 -22.87 -8.34 5.44
N GLU A 380 -22.64 -9.18 4.42
CA GLU A 380 -22.19 -10.56 4.60
C GLU A 380 -21.18 -10.96 3.51
N VAL A 381 -20.19 -11.77 3.91
CA VAL A 381 -19.26 -12.42 3.00
C VAL A 381 -19.00 -13.86 3.45
N GLU A 382 -19.12 -14.79 2.50
CA GLU A 382 -18.96 -16.21 2.73
C GLU A 382 -17.88 -16.76 1.78
N VAL A 383 -16.89 -17.46 2.33
CA VAL A 383 -15.91 -18.22 1.52
C VAL A 383 -16.51 -19.58 1.21
N LEU A 384 -17.02 -19.75 -0.01
CA LEU A 384 -17.55 -21.02 -0.49
C LEU A 384 -16.44 -22.06 -0.67
N ARG A 385 -15.28 -21.59 -1.16
CA ARG A 385 -14.10 -22.42 -1.32
C ARG A 385 -12.82 -21.57 -1.34
N GLU A 386 -11.85 -21.96 -0.52
CA GLU A 386 -10.51 -21.36 -0.55
C GLU A 386 -9.72 -21.82 -1.78
N GLY A 387 -9.07 -20.87 -2.45
CA GLY A 387 -8.08 -21.13 -3.47
C GLY A 387 -6.76 -21.59 -2.83
N ASN A 388 -6.13 -22.62 -3.40
CA ASN A 388 -4.79 -23.06 -2.98
C ASN A 388 -4.66 -23.37 -1.47
N SER A 389 -5.71 -23.95 -0.87
CA SER A 389 -5.81 -24.18 0.59
C SER A 389 -4.59 -24.91 1.19
N ALA A 390 -4.02 -25.89 0.47
CA ALA A 390 -2.81 -26.58 0.89
C ALA A 390 -1.60 -25.64 1.07
N TYR A 391 -1.36 -24.73 0.11
CA TYR A 391 -0.26 -23.78 0.19
C TYR A 391 -0.48 -22.74 1.29
N ARG A 392 -1.74 -22.30 1.50
CA ARG A 392 -2.10 -21.41 2.61
C ARG A 392 -1.85 -22.05 3.97
N TRP A 393 -2.21 -23.33 4.11
CA TRP A 393 -1.97 -24.10 5.32
C TRP A 393 -0.47 -24.28 5.59
N ILE A 394 0.32 -24.63 4.57
CA ILE A 394 1.79 -24.73 4.66
C ILE A 394 2.38 -23.38 5.06
N TYR A 395 1.95 -22.29 4.43
CA TYR A 395 2.43 -20.94 4.75
C TYR A 395 2.19 -20.59 6.23
N ARG A 396 0.96 -20.83 6.72
CA ARG A 396 0.59 -20.59 8.12
C ARG A 396 1.46 -21.39 9.09
N ILE A 397 1.58 -22.70 8.87
CA ILE A 397 2.37 -23.54 9.79
C ILE A 397 3.84 -23.14 9.76
N THR A 398 4.38 -22.92 8.56
CA THR A 398 5.78 -22.57 8.41
C THR A 398 6.10 -21.22 9.06
N SER A 399 5.20 -20.24 8.99
CA SER A 399 5.38 -18.94 9.66
C SER A 399 5.40 -19.08 11.19
N TRP A 400 4.49 -19.87 11.76
CA TRP A 400 4.48 -20.18 13.21
C TRP A 400 5.76 -20.90 13.65
N LEU A 401 6.16 -21.95 12.93
CA LEU A 401 7.38 -22.72 13.25
C LEU A 401 8.64 -21.86 13.14
N LEU A 402 8.73 -20.99 12.13
CA LEU A 402 9.83 -20.06 11.96
C LEU A 402 9.89 -19.06 13.12
N GLY A 403 8.75 -18.51 13.54
CA GLY A 403 8.66 -17.63 14.70
C GLY A 403 9.14 -18.29 15.99
N LEU A 404 8.69 -19.52 16.27
CA LEU A 404 9.14 -20.30 17.42
C LEU A 404 10.65 -20.60 17.37
N LEU A 405 11.17 -20.93 16.19
CA LEU A 405 12.59 -21.18 15.99
C LEU A 405 13.43 -19.93 16.29
N ILE A 406 13.02 -18.76 15.80
CA ILE A 406 13.68 -17.48 16.06
C ILE A 406 13.68 -17.16 17.56
N LEU A 407 12.54 -17.33 18.23
CA LEU A 407 12.42 -17.11 19.68
C LEU A 407 13.34 -18.04 20.48
N ALA A 408 13.42 -19.33 20.10
CA ALA A 408 14.35 -20.27 20.71
C ALA A 408 15.81 -19.85 20.51
N GLY A 409 16.17 -19.39 19.31
CA GLY A 409 17.49 -18.84 19.00
C GLY A 409 17.83 -17.63 19.88
N MET A 410 16.90 -16.69 20.05
CA MET A 410 17.08 -15.54 20.95
C MET A 410 17.26 -15.96 22.41
N GLY A 411 16.44 -16.89 22.91
CA GLY A 411 16.54 -17.41 24.27
C GLY A 411 17.90 -18.04 24.57
N VAL A 412 18.48 -18.74 23.60
CA VAL A 412 19.83 -19.34 23.73
C VAL A 412 20.93 -18.29 23.69
N VAL A 413 20.83 -17.26 22.83
CA VAL A 413 21.84 -16.20 22.70
C VAL A 413 21.83 -15.22 23.89
N PHE A 414 20.65 -14.88 24.41
CA PHE A 414 20.49 -13.87 25.47
C PHE A 414 20.32 -14.48 26.87
N GLY A 415 19.93 -15.76 26.98
CA GLY A 415 19.72 -16.45 28.25
C GLY A 415 20.92 -16.42 29.23
N PRO A 416 22.16 -16.63 28.77
CA PRO A 416 23.34 -16.52 29.65
C PRO A 416 23.56 -15.12 30.21
N ARG A 417 23.27 -14.08 29.41
CA ARG A 417 23.40 -12.66 29.82
C ARG A 417 22.31 -12.22 30.79
N LEU A 418 21.10 -12.78 30.65
CA LEU A 418 19.98 -12.54 31.57
C LEU A 418 20.20 -13.23 32.93
N ARG A 419 20.64 -14.49 32.96
CA ARG A 419 20.96 -15.19 34.21
C ARG A 419 22.07 -14.50 35.01
N ALA A 420 23.07 -13.93 34.33
CA ALA A 420 24.14 -13.17 34.97
C ALA A 420 23.71 -11.81 35.57
N ARG A 421 22.59 -11.24 35.11
CA ARG A 421 22.01 -10.00 35.66
C ARG A 421 21.11 -10.23 36.88
N PHE A 422 20.43 -11.36 36.95
CA PHE A 422 19.57 -11.72 38.09
C PHE A 422 20.30 -12.43 39.24
N ALA A 423 21.54 -12.88 39.01
CA ALA A 423 22.40 -13.46 40.03
C ALA A 423 23.29 -12.43 40.77
N ARG A 424 23.03 -11.13 40.61
CA ARG A 424 23.71 -10.05 41.34
C ARG A 424 22.78 -9.34 42.29
#